data_AF-A0A4C1ZDX6-F1
#
_entry.id   AF-A0A4C1ZDX6-F1
#
_cell.length_a   1.000
_cell.length_b   1.000
_cell.length_c   1.000
_cell.angle_alpha   90.00
_cell.angle_beta   90.00
_cell.angle_gamma   90.00
#
_symmetry.space_group_name_H-M   'P 1'
#
loop_
_entity.id
_entity.type
_entity.pdbx_description
1 polymer ?
#
loop_
_entity_poly.entity_id
_entity_poly.type
_entity_poly.pdbx_seq_one_letter_code
_entity_poly.pdbx_strand_id
1 'polypeptide(L)'
;MLDGPTVWKQSQTVVLTFHIQMLPQRVFLCYSILSVEVYIYRTIQCYNCCRYGHIKAQCRSQPRCFKCGNAHIGEPCTVKKDKVSCLHCLGRYTATSKLCPELYRQKYQDFYG
;
A
#
# COMPACT_ATOMS: atom_id res chain seq x y z
N MET A 1 -19.97 8.48 1.02
CA MET A 1 -19.76 9.69 0.20
C MET A 1 -18.43 10.29 0.65
N LEU A 2 -17.63 10.86 -0.25
CA LEU A 2 -16.46 11.62 0.19
C LEU A 2 -16.97 12.95 0.73
N ASP A 3 -16.99 13.10 2.06
CA ASP A 3 -17.48 14.30 2.71
C ASP A 3 -16.50 15.45 2.44
N GLY A 4 -16.84 16.33 1.50
CA GLY A 4 -16.02 17.47 1.10
C GLY A 4 -16.65 18.27 -0.03
N PRO A 5 -16.18 19.51 -0.27
CA PRO A 5 -16.66 20.32 -1.39
C PRO A 5 -16.37 19.63 -2.72
N THR A 6 -17.31 19.69 -3.66
CA THR A 6 -17.13 19.18 -5.02
C THR A 6 -16.10 20.04 -5.75
N VAL A 7 -14.97 19.43 -6.13
CA VAL A 7 -13.89 20.11 -6.87
C VAL A 7 -13.67 19.39 -8.19
N TRP A 8 -13.66 20.13 -9.29
CA TRP A 8 -13.29 19.60 -10.59
C TRP A 8 -11.80 19.28 -10.63
N LYS A 9 -11.47 18.04 -11.03
CA LYS A 9 -10.10 17.59 -11.26
C LYS A 9 -10.03 16.81 -12.57
N GLN A 10 -9.15 17.23 -13.46
CA GLN A 10 -8.85 16.44 -14.66
C GLN A 10 -8.20 15.12 -14.22
N SER A 11 -8.73 13.99 -14.70
CA SER A 11 -8.23 12.66 -14.39
C SER A 11 -8.46 11.71 -15.56
N GLN A 12 -7.59 10.70 -15.69
CA GLN A 12 -7.76 9.58 -16.62
C GLN A 12 -8.55 8.42 -15.99
N THR A 13 -8.69 8.42 -14.66
CA THR A 13 -9.37 7.35 -13.90
C THR A 13 -10.28 7.94 -12.83
N VAL A 14 -11.34 7.20 -12.47
CA VAL A 14 -12.28 7.58 -11.41
C VAL A 14 -12.50 6.39 -10.49
N VAL A 15 -12.73 6.66 -9.20
CA VAL A 15 -13.16 5.64 -8.23
C VAL A 15 -14.65 5.82 -8.01
N LEU A 16 -15.41 4.77 -8.27
CA LEU A 16 -16.86 4.73 -8.08
C LEU A 16 -17.17 3.86 -6.86
N THR A 17 -18.08 4.33 -6.02
CA THR A 17 -18.64 3.53 -4.92
C THR A 17 -20.06 3.12 -5.28
N PHE A 18 -20.34 1.82 -5.22
CA PHE A 18 -21.67 1.29 -5.53
C PHE A 18 -22.33 0.77 -4.26
N HIS A 19 -23.61 1.05 -4.07
CA HIS A 19 -24.41 0.53 -2.96
C HIS A 19 -25.04 -0.83 -3.30
N ILE A 20 -24.28 -1.74 -3.92
CA ILE A 20 -24.74 -3.06 -4.37
C ILE A 20 -23.72 -4.13 -3.95
N GLN A 21 -24.19 -5.38 -3.83
CA GLN A 21 -23.37 -6.49 -3.32
C GLN A 21 -22.36 -7.04 -4.33
N MET A 22 -22.64 -6.92 -5.63
CA MET A 22 -21.79 -7.43 -6.71
C MET A 22 -21.30 -6.29 -7.60
N LEU A 23 -19.99 -6.28 -7.89
CA LEU A 23 -19.40 -5.27 -8.76
C LEU A 23 -19.91 -5.46 -10.20
N PRO A 24 -20.46 -4.42 -10.86
CA PRO A 24 -20.90 -4.52 -12.24
C PRO A 24 -19.66 -4.64 -13.14
N GLN A 25 -19.71 -5.46 -14.19
CA GLN A 25 -18.56 -5.60 -15.10
C GLN A 25 -18.31 -4.33 -15.93
N ARG A 26 -19.35 -3.53 -16.18
CA ARG A 26 -19.30 -2.34 -17.03
C ARG A 26 -20.20 -1.24 -16.48
N VAL A 27 -19.83 0.02 -16.72
CA VAL A 27 -20.65 1.21 -16.46
C VAL A 27 -20.73 2.10 -17.69
N PHE A 28 -21.83 2.83 -17.83
CA PHE A 28 -21.98 3.86 -18.85
C PHE A 28 -21.74 5.24 -18.22
N LEU A 29 -20.69 5.94 -18.68
CA LEU A 29 -20.29 7.26 -18.20
C LEU A 29 -19.83 8.11 -19.40
N CYS A 30 -20.26 9.37 -19.46
CA CYS A 30 -19.82 10.32 -20.48
C CYS A 30 -19.90 9.76 -21.91
N TYR A 31 -21.04 9.15 -22.27
CA TYR A 31 -21.30 8.53 -23.57
C TYR A 31 -20.38 7.35 -23.93
N SER A 32 -19.68 6.79 -22.94
CA SER A 32 -18.75 5.68 -23.12
C SER A 32 -19.11 4.50 -22.20
N ILE A 33 -18.84 3.28 -22.65
CA ILE A 33 -18.94 2.09 -21.80
C ILE A 33 -17.55 1.70 -21.31
N LEU A 34 -17.36 1.71 -19.99
CA LEU A 34 -16.08 1.45 -19.34
C LEU A 34 -16.14 0.13 -18.56
N SER A 35 -15.05 -0.65 -18.60
CA SER A 35 -14.88 -1.81 -17.72
C SER A 35 -14.63 -1.34 -16.29
N VAL A 36 -15.22 -2.04 -15.32
CA VAL A 36 -15.01 -1.75 -13.90
C VAL A 36 -14.07 -2.79 -13.32
N GLU A 37 -13.07 -2.31 -12.59
CA GLU A 37 -12.15 -3.12 -11.83
C GLU A 37 -12.30 -2.82 -10.34
N VAL A 38 -11.99 -3.82 -9.50
CA VAL A 38 -11.94 -3.62 -8.06
C VAL A 38 -10.87 -2.57 -7.73
N TYR A 39 -11.27 -1.54 -7.00
CA TYR A 39 -10.32 -0.58 -6.47
C TYR A 39 -9.62 -1.15 -5.23
N ILE A 40 -8.33 -1.47 -5.35
CA ILE A 40 -7.49 -1.89 -4.22
C ILE A 40 -6.77 -0.67 -3.67
N TYR A 41 -7.09 -0.28 -2.43
CA TYR A 41 -6.41 0.83 -1.76
C TYR A 41 -4.91 0.58 -1.66
N ARG A 42 -4.13 1.65 -1.71
CA ARG A 42 -2.67 1.55 -1.55
C ARG A 42 -2.35 1.11 -0.12
N THR A 43 -1.74 -0.07 0.02
CA THR A 43 -1.18 -0.51 1.30
C THR A 43 -0.13 0.48 1.79
N ILE A 44 -0.38 1.01 2.98
CA ILE A 44 0.51 1.95 3.64
C ILE A 44 1.59 1.17 4.38
N GLN A 45 2.85 1.51 4.14
CA GLN A 45 3.98 1.01 4.91
C GLN A 45 4.70 2.18 5.59
N CYS A 46 4.90 2.06 6.89
CA CYS A 46 5.56 3.08 7.69
C CYS A 46 7.07 3.12 7.40
N TYR A 47 7.57 4.25 6.91
CA TYR A 47 9.01 4.44 6.65
C TYR A 47 9.89 4.51 7.92
N ASN A 48 9.31 4.53 9.12
CA ASN A 48 10.06 4.51 10.38
C ASN A 48 10.24 3.09 10.92
N CYS A 49 9.14 2.35 11.12
CA CYS A 49 9.16 1.04 11.79
C CYS A 49 8.93 -0.15 10.84
N CYS A 50 8.75 0.13 9.54
CA CYS A 50 8.48 -0.81 8.44
C CYS A 50 7.17 -1.61 8.55
N ARG A 51 6.35 -1.39 9.59
CA ARG A 51 5.02 -2.02 9.74
C ARG A 51 4.02 -1.42 8.75
N TYR A 52 2.98 -2.19 8.45
CA TYR A 52 1.88 -1.76 7.60
C TYR A 52 0.81 -1.00 8.40
N GLY A 53 -0.07 -0.27 7.69
CA GLY A 53 -1.27 0.35 8.25
C GLY A 53 -1.13 1.79 8.75
N HIS A 54 0.07 2.41 8.73
CA HIS A 54 0.23 3.81 9.12
C HIS A 54 1.44 4.48 8.45
N ILE A 55 1.39 5.81 8.34
CA ILE A 55 2.49 6.62 7.82
C ILE A 55 3.49 6.99 8.92
N LYS A 56 4.69 7.44 8.53
CA LYS A 56 5.74 7.88 9.47
C LYS A 56 5.25 8.94 10.47
N ALA A 57 4.44 9.91 10.03
CA ALA A 57 3.90 10.98 10.88
C ALA A 57 3.01 10.47 12.02
N GLN A 58 2.40 9.28 11.89
CA GLN A 58 1.55 8.66 12.90
C GLN A 58 2.28 7.55 13.68
N CYS A 59 3.57 7.35 13.42
CA CYS A 59 4.32 6.24 14.01
C CYS A 59 4.63 6.50 15.49
N ARG A 60 4.34 5.52 16.34
CA ARG A 60 4.66 5.52 17.77
C ARG A 60 5.71 4.46 18.16
N SER A 61 6.26 3.77 17.16
CA SER A 61 7.23 2.68 17.36
C SER A 61 8.66 3.16 17.16
N GLN A 62 9.62 2.43 17.74
CA GLN A 62 11.05 2.64 17.49
C GLN A 62 11.41 2.38 16.02
N PRO A 63 12.44 3.07 15.47
CA PRO A 63 12.87 2.90 14.10
C PRO A 63 13.39 1.47 13.87
N ARG A 64 13.10 0.93 12.68
CA ARG A 64 13.63 -0.35 12.22
C ARG A 64 14.20 -0.22 10.83
N CYS A 65 15.38 -0.80 10.63
CA CYS A 65 16.11 -0.71 9.39
C CYS A 65 15.42 -1.54 8.30
N PHE A 66 15.04 -0.89 7.19
CA PHE A 66 14.44 -1.57 6.05
C PHE A 66 15.40 -2.53 5.33
N LYS A 67 16.71 -2.47 5.60
CA LYS A 67 17.73 -3.35 4.99
C LYS A 67 18.05 -4.59 5.83
N CYS A 68 18.12 -4.47 7.16
CA CYS A 68 18.56 -5.57 8.04
C CYS A 68 17.60 -5.89 9.20
N GLY A 69 16.51 -5.12 9.38
CA GLY A 69 15.50 -5.36 10.41
C GLY A 69 15.86 -4.89 11.83
N ASN A 70 17.11 -4.52 12.09
CA ASN A 70 17.58 -4.09 13.41
C ASN A 70 17.02 -2.71 13.83
N ALA A 71 17.08 -2.43 15.13
CA ALA A 71 16.53 -1.24 15.78
C ALA A 71 17.38 0.04 15.53
N HIS A 72 17.41 0.51 14.29
CA HIS A 72 18.01 1.78 13.89
C HIS A 72 17.43 2.28 12.55
N ILE A 73 17.76 3.51 12.17
CA ILE A 73 17.35 4.12 10.90
C ILE A 73 18.10 3.44 9.73
N GLY A 74 17.42 3.20 8.60
CA GLY A 74 17.96 2.36 7.52
C GLY A 74 18.95 3.06 6.58
N GLU A 75 18.88 4.38 6.47
CA GLU A 75 19.74 5.23 5.65
C GLU A 75 21.23 5.06 6.00
N PRO A 76 21.68 5.24 7.26
CA PRO A 76 23.08 5.05 7.65
C PRO A 76 23.50 3.57 7.76
N CYS A 77 22.61 2.62 7.45
CA CYS A 77 22.93 1.20 7.56
C CYS A 77 23.97 0.77 6.53
N THR A 78 25.08 0.22 7.01
CA THR A 78 26.23 -0.29 6.23
C THR A 78 26.15 -1.79 5.92
N VAL A 79 24.99 -2.42 6.14
CA VAL A 79 24.80 -3.85 5.80
C VAL A 79 25.12 -4.07 4.32
N LYS A 80 25.92 -5.09 4.03
CA LYS A 80 26.29 -5.44 2.66
C LYS A 80 25.04 -5.92 1.89
N LYS A 81 25.01 -5.68 0.57
CA LYS A 81 23.85 -6.02 -0.28
C LYS A 81 23.46 -7.50 -0.20
N ASP A 82 24.43 -8.41 -0.08
CA ASP A 82 24.25 -9.85 0.05
C ASP A 82 23.70 -10.27 1.43
N LYS A 83 23.77 -9.39 2.43
CA LYS A 83 23.27 -9.59 3.80
C LYS A 83 21.95 -8.86 4.07
N VAL A 84 21.37 -8.20 3.07
CA VAL A 84 20.04 -7.60 3.17
C VAL A 84 19.02 -8.72 3.41
N SER A 85 18.18 -8.55 4.42
CA SER A 85 17.11 -9.48 4.75
C SER A 85 15.85 -8.73 5.13
N CYS A 86 14.74 -9.11 4.50
CA CYS A 86 13.44 -8.53 4.75
C CYS A 86 12.96 -8.90 6.17
N LEU A 87 12.68 -7.91 7.01
CA LEU A 87 12.20 -8.15 8.38
C LEU A 87 10.82 -8.84 8.47
N HIS A 88 10.09 -8.90 7.35
CA HIS A 88 8.74 -9.48 7.29
C HIS A 88 8.74 -10.95 6.86
N CYS A 89 9.64 -11.34 5.96
CA CYS A 89 9.64 -12.68 5.34
C CYS A 89 11.03 -13.31 5.21
N LEU A 90 12.07 -12.65 5.74
CA LEU A 90 13.48 -13.05 5.72
C LEU A 90 14.11 -13.20 4.32
N GLY A 91 13.40 -12.80 3.25
CA GLY A 91 13.88 -12.81 1.87
C GLY A 91 15.08 -11.87 1.64
N ARG A 92 15.90 -12.16 0.62
CA ARG A 92 17.14 -11.41 0.28
C ARG A 92 16.87 -10.09 -0.45
N TYR A 93 16.02 -9.26 0.13
CA TYR A 93 15.64 -7.93 -0.37
C TYR A 93 15.16 -7.07 0.81
N THR A 94 15.02 -5.76 0.61
CA THR A 94 14.60 -4.85 1.67
C THR A 94 13.14 -5.10 2.09
N ALA A 95 12.79 -4.68 3.31
CA ALA A 95 11.43 -4.76 3.83
C ALA A 95 10.39 -3.96 3.02
N THR A 96 10.85 -3.03 2.17
CA THR A 96 10.03 -2.21 1.27
C THR A 96 9.93 -2.78 -0.15
N SER A 97 10.54 -3.94 -0.40
CA SER A 97 10.54 -4.58 -1.72
C SER A 97 9.14 -5.02 -2.14
N LYS A 98 8.79 -4.78 -3.40
CA LYS A 98 7.55 -5.31 -4.01
C LYS A 98 7.53 -6.84 -4.12
N LEU A 99 8.69 -7.49 -3.98
CA LEU A 99 8.83 -8.94 -3.98
C LEU A 99 8.45 -9.59 -2.64
N CYS A 100 8.19 -8.79 -1.60
CA CYS A 100 7.83 -9.32 -0.29
C CYS A 100 6.40 -9.90 -0.32
N PRO A 101 6.19 -11.18 0.01
CA PRO A 101 4.86 -11.78 0.05
C PRO A 101 3.95 -11.14 1.11
N GLU A 102 4.50 -10.57 2.18
CA GLU A 102 3.69 -9.83 3.16
C GLU A 102 3.05 -8.59 2.56
N LEU A 103 3.68 -7.92 1.59
CA LEU A 103 3.05 -6.79 0.90
C LEU A 103 1.79 -7.25 0.15
N TYR A 104 1.85 -8.42 -0.50
CA TYR A 104 0.69 -9.00 -1.15
C TYR A 104 -0.38 -9.35 -0.11
N ARG A 105 -0.01 -10.04 0.97
CA ARG A 105 -0.98 -10.42 2.02
C ARG A 105 -1.73 -9.21 2.58
N GLN A 106 -1.03 -8.12 2.86
CA GLN A 106 -1.65 -6.89 3.38
C GLN A 106 -2.59 -6.23 2.35
N LYS A 107 -2.21 -6.18 1.07
CA LYS A 107 -3.05 -5.64 -0.01
C LYS A 107 -4.42 -6.31 -0.11
N TYR A 108 -4.50 -7.63 0.11
CA TYR A 108 -5.75 -8.39 -0.03
C TYR A 108 -6.45 -8.66 1.30
N GLN A 109 -5.76 -8.57 2.45
CA GLN A 109 -6.42 -8.58 3.76
C GLN A 109 -7.29 -7.35 3.96
N ASP A 110 -6.81 -6.15 3.57
CA ASP A 110 -7.59 -4.90 3.64
C ASP A 110 -8.84 -4.91 2.72
N PHE A 111 -8.96 -5.89 1.82
CA PHE A 111 -10.08 -6.02 0.88
C PHE A 111 -11.17 -7.00 1.35
N TYR A 112 -10.82 -8.01 2.13
CA TYR A 112 -11.75 -9.04 2.63
C TYR A 112 -11.99 -8.98 4.15
N GLY A 113 -11.33 -8.07 4.85
CA GLY A 113 -11.44 -7.85 6.30
C GLY A 113 -12.42 -6.75 6.67
#